data_AF-A0AA88RTS1-F1
#
_entry.id   AF-A0AA88RTS1-F1
#
_cell.length_a   1.000
_cell.length_b   1.000
_cell.length_c   1.000
_cell.angle_alpha   90.00
_cell.angle_beta   90.00
_cell.angle_gamma   90.00
#
_symmetry.space_group_name_H-M   'P 1'
#
loop_
_entity.id
_entity.type
_entity.pdbx_description
1 polymer ?
#
loop_
_entity_poly.entity_id
_entity_poly.type
_entity_poly.pdbx_seq_one_letter_code
_entity_poly.pdbx_strand_id
1 'polypeptide(L)'
;GRGEDVKWCALRLDTWNFSWGNKVVTRKATLLAVVCSASNNELVRTHTLVKGAITQIDIAPFKQYYLQHYGLMLVAKKKSAVKKDHKYRFLSCPKMAK
;
A
#
# COMPACT_ATOMS: atom_id res chain seq x y z
N GLY A 1 2.30 17.73 -25.18
CA GLY A 1 0.97 18.38 -25.36
C GLY A 1 1.18 19.53 -26.32
N ARG A 2 0.25 20.49 -26.49
CA ARG A 2 0.70 21.76 -27.12
C ARG A 2 1.64 22.46 -26.13
N GLY A 3 2.92 22.55 -26.50
CA GLY A 3 4.07 22.89 -25.65
C GLY A 3 5.14 21.78 -25.65
N GLU A 4 6.42 22.16 -25.51
CA GLU A 4 7.63 21.30 -25.54
C GLU A 4 7.79 20.39 -24.30
N ASP A 5 6.69 20.05 -23.62
CA ASP A 5 6.73 19.15 -22.46
C ASP A 5 6.44 17.70 -22.87
N VAL A 6 7.39 16.82 -22.54
CA VAL A 6 7.27 15.37 -22.69
C VAL A 6 6.39 14.81 -21.56
N LYS A 7 5.31 14.12 -21.94
CA LYS A 7 4.43 13.41 -21.01
C LYS A 7 4.70 11.92 -21.08
N TRP A 8 5.11 11.34 -19.97
CA TRP A 8 5.39 9.91 -19.86
C TRP A 8 4.09 9.13 -19.61
N CYS A 9 3.72 8.27 -20.55
CA CYS A 9 2.58 7.36 -20.42
C CYS A 9 3.10 5.97 -20.05
N ALA A 10 2.88 5.56 -18.80
CA ALA A 10 3.22 4.22 -18.35
C ALA A 10 2.13 3.22 -18.74
N LEU A 11 2.52 2.11 -19.39
CA LEU A 11 1.59 1.08 -19.89
C LEU A 11 1.57 -0.18 -19.03
N ARG A 12 2.74 -0.61 -18.56
CA ARG A 12 2.91 -1.80 -17.70
C ARG A 12 3.91 -1.44 -16.61
N LEU A 13 3.45 -1.45 -15.36
CA LEU A 13 4.24 -1.08 -14.20
C LEU A 13 4.20 -2.22 -13.18
N ASP A 14 5.35 -2.83 -12.94
CA ASP A 14 5.50 -3.89 -11.94
C ASP A 14 6.00 -3.37 -10.59
N THR A 15 6.67 -2.21 -10.58
CA THR A 15 7.28 -1.64 -9.38
C THR A 15 6.95 -0.17 -9.20
N TRP A 16 6.78 0.24 -7.94
CA TRP A 16 6.47 1.62 -7.59
C TRP A 16 7.10 2.01 -6.24
N ASN A 17 7.21 3.32 -6.00
CA ASN A 17 7.68 3.87 -4.72
C ASN A 17 6.51 4.04 -3.74
N PHE A 18 6.54 3.29 -2.64
CA PHE A 18 5.50 3.34 -1.61
C PHE A 18 6.03 3.98 -0.32
N SER A 19 5.20 4.84 0.27
CA SER A 19 5.50 5.54 1.52
C SER A 19 4.80 4.88 2.71
N TRP A 20 5.56 4.57 3.76
CA TRP A 20 5.03 4.15 5.05
C TRP A 20 4.91 5.36 5.99
N GLY A 21 3.70 5.94 6.06
CA GLY A 21 3.46 7.24 6.69
C GLY A 21 3.83 7.35 8.17
N ASN A 22 3.68 6.28 8.95
CA ASN A 22 3.99 6.31 10.40
C ASN A 22 5.49 6.34 10.71
N LYS A 23 6.34 5.92 9.77
CA LYS A 23 7.79 5.84 9.91
C LYS A 23 8.51 6.81 8.98
N VAL A 24 7.77 7.54 8.14
CA VAL A 24 8.31 8.49 7.15
C VAL A 24 9.37 7.83 6.28
N VAL A 25 9.05 6.65 5.75
CA VAL A 25 9.98 5.83 4.96
C VAL A 25 9.38 5.52 3.61
N THR A 26 10.14 5.78 2.55
CA THR A 26 9.77 5.43 1.18
C THR A 26 10.66 4.31 0.67
N ARG A 27 10.07 3.24 0.14
CA ARG A 27 10.80 2.14 -0.49
C ARG A 27 10.11 1.72 -1.78
N LYS A 28 10.92 1.28 -2.74
CA LYS A 28 10.44 0.65 -3.96
C LYS A 28 9.97 -0.76 -3.64
N ALA A 29 8.73 -1.09 -3.98
CA ALA A 29 8.17 -2.42 -3.83
C ALA A 29 7.48 -2.86 -5.11
N THR A 30 7.35 -4.17 -5.28
CA THR A 30 6.57 -4.77 -6.36
C THR A 30 5.09 -4.68 -6.06
N LEU A 31 4.32 -4.39 -7.09
CA LEU A 31 2.86 -4.41 -7.05
C LEU A 31 2.38 -5.83 -7.33
N LEU A 32 1.44 -6.34 -6.53
CA LEU A 32 0.85 -7.67 -6.78
C LEU A 32 -0.46 -7.56 -7.55
N ALA A 33 -1.44 -6.84 -6.99
CA ALA A 33 -2.78 -6.77 -7.55
C ALA A 33 -3.55 -5.53 -7.06
N VAL A 34 -4.48 -5.06 -7.88
CA VAL A 34 -5.51 -4.09 -7.47
C VAL A 34 -6.65 -4.85 -6.79
N VAL A 35 -7.07 -4.39 -5.60
CA VAL A 35 -8.14 -5.03 -4.81
C VAL A 35 -9.45 -4.27 -4.89
N CYS A 36 -9.38 -2.95 -4.85
CA CYS A 36 -10.57 -2.11 -4.79
C CYS A 36 -10.36 -0.82 -5.59
N SER A 37 -11.40 -0.45 -6.32
CA SER A 37 -11.54 0.82 -7.02
C SER A 37 -12.92 1.37 -6.73
N ALA A 38 -13.00 2.65 -6.36
CA ALA A 38 -14.27 3.30 -6.01
C ALA A 38 -15.17 3.53 -7.23
N SER A 39 -14.58 3.65 -8.43
CA SER A 39 -15.31 4.12 -9.63
C SER A 39 -15.81 3.00 -10.53
N ASN A 40 -15.08 1.89 -10.63
CA ASN A 40 -15.42 0.79 -11.53
C ASN A 40 -14.72 -0.51 -11.10
N ASN A 41 -15.47 -1.61 -11.04
CA ASN A 41 -14.97 -2.92 -10.66
C ASN A 41 -14.23 -3.65 -11.81
N GLU A 42 -14.44 -3.27 -13.07
CA GLU A 42 -13.71 -3.88 -14.19
C GLU A 42 -12.20 -3.58 -14.14
N LEU A 43 -11.82 -2.48 -13.48
CA LEU A 43 -10.42 -2.13 -13.23
C LEU A 43 -9.75 -3.08 -12.21
N VAL A 44 -10.54 -3.64 -11.29
CA VAL A 44 -10.05 -4.63 -10.33
C VAL A 44 -9.75 -5.95 -11.06
N ARG A 45 -10.65 -6.37 -11.96
CA ARG A 45 -10.53 -7.61 -12.74
C ARG A 45 -9.33 -7.60 -13.70
N THR A 46 -9.04 -6.45 -14.27
CA THR A 46 -7.95 -6.27 -15.24
C THR A 46 -6.63 -5.82 -14.62
N HIS A 47 -6.61 -5.60 -13.30
CA HIS A 47 -5.48 -5.00 -12.58
C HIS A 47 -4.99 -3.68 -13.20
N THR A 48 -5.93 -2.85 -13.64
CA THR A 48 -5.62 -1.53 -14.21
C THR A 48 -5.36 -0.51 -13.10
N LEU A 49 -4.25 0.22 -13.20
CA LEU A 49 -3.86 1.22 -12.21
C LEU A 49 -4.50 2.57 -12.51
N VAL A 50 -5.27 3.08 -11.55
CA VAL A 50 -5.86 4.42 -11.58
C VAL A 50 -5.49 5.14 -10.28
N LYS A 51 -5.43 6.47 -10.32
CA LYS A 51 -5.25 7.28 -9.12
C LYS A 51 -6.36 6.96 -8.10
N GLY A 52 -5.96 6.53 -6.91
CA GLY A 52 -6.89 6.15 -5.84
C GLY A 52 -7.29 4.66 -5.81
N ALA A 53 -6.71 3.82 -6.67
CA ALA A 53 -6.87 2.37 -6.56
C ALA A 53 -6.16 1.82 -5.30
N ILE A 54 -6.85 0.95 -4.56
CA ILE A 54 -6.28 0.25 -3.41
C ILE A 54 -5.60 -1.02 -3.93
N THR A 55 -4.31 -1.15 -3.65
CA THR A 55 -3.44 -2.20 -4.18
C THR A 55 -2.77 -3.01 -3.08
N GLN A 56 -2.50 -4.28 -3.37
CA GLN A 56 -1.62 -5.13 -2.57
C GLN A 56 -0.18 -4.99 -3.04
N ILE A 57 0.72 -4.86 -2.07
CA ILE A 57 2.13 -4.54 -2.28
C ILE A 57 2.97 -5.57 -1.54
N ASP A 58 4.14 -5.91 -2.08
CA ASP A 58 5.08 -6.76 -1.38
C ASP A 58 5.68 -6.07 -0.15
N ILE A 59 5.82 -6.83 0.92
CA ILE A 59 6.24 -6.35 2.24
C ILE A 59 7.74 -6.57 2.48
N ALA A 60 8.43 -7.36 1.65
CA ALA A 60 9.86 -7.66 1.80
C ALA A 60 10.75 -6.41 2.02
N PRO A 61 10.65 -5.32 1.22
CA PRO A 61 11.53 -4.16 1.39
C PRO A 61 11.29 -3.43 2.73
N PHE A 62 10.05 -3.45 3.25
CA PHE A 62 9.72 -2.82 4.53
C PHE A 62 10.13 -3.71 5.72
N LYS A 63 10.07 -5.04 5.57
CA LYS A 63 10.58 -5.99 6.57
C LYS A 63 12.09 -5.85 6.75
N GLN A 64 12.83 -5.80 5.65
CA GLN A 64 14.29 -5.62 5.68
C GLN A 64 14.66 -4.29 6.35
N TYR A 65 13.98 -3.21 5.96
CA TYR A 65 14.15 -1.91 6.62
C TYR A 65 13.91 -2.00 8.13
N TYR A 66 12.80 -2.62 8.55
CA TYR A 66 12.44 -2.69 9.96
C TYR A 66 13.44 -3.51 10.77
N LEU A 67 13.97 -4.60 10.19
CA LEU A 67 15.03 -5.40 10.80
C LEU A 67 16.32 -4.60 10.98
N GLN A 68 16.73 -3.82 9.97
CA GLN A 68 17.93 -2.99 10.04
C GLN A 68 17.79 -1.83 11.04
N HIS A 69 16.62 -1.22 11.12
CA HIS A 69 16.40 -0.04 11.96
C HIS A 69 16.10 -0.38 13.43
N TYR A 70 15.42 -1.49 13.70
CA TYR A 70 14.99 -1.85 15.06
C TYR A 70 15.52 -3.20 15.54
N GLY A 71 16.20 -3.98 14.71
CA GLY A 71 16.68 -5.33 15.07
C GLY A 71 15.57 -6.35 15.29
N LEU A 72 14.31 -6.01 14.95
CA LEU A 72 13.14 -6.83 15.19
C LEU A 72 12.61 -7.43 13.88
N MET A 73 12.30 -8.72 13.88
CA MET A 73 11.64 -9.37 12.75
C MET A 73 10.12 -9.16 12.81
N LEU A 74 9.53 -8.58 11.76
CA LEU A 74 8.08 -8.53 11.57
C LEU A 74 7.57 -9.91 11.13
N VAL A 75 7.35 -10.81 12.10
CA VAL A 75 6.76 -12.13 11.85
C VAL A 75 5.23 -11.99 11.81
N ALA A 76 4.64 -12.32 10.66
CA ALA A 76 3.20 -12.54 10.57
C ALA A 76 2.86 -13.89 11.25
N LYS A 77 2.65 -13.89 12.57
CA LYS A 77 2.16 -15.08 13.27
C LYS A 77 0.72 -15.35 12.83
N LYS A 78 0.50 -16.40 12.01
CA LYS A 78 -0.80 -17.08 11.97
C LYS A 78 -0.92 -18.00 13.20
N LYS A 79 -1.95 -17.74 14.00
CA LYS A 79 -2.60 -18.59 15.03
C LYS A 79 -1.77 -18.97 16.28
N SER A 80 -1.79 -18.09 17.28
CA SER A 80 -2.14 -18.41 18.69
C SER A 80 -1.99 -17.15 19.55
N ALA A 81 -2.93 -17.00 20.49
CA ALA A 81 -3.19 -15.78 21.24
C ALA A 81 -1.99 -15.25 22.04
N VAL A 82 -1.63 -13.98 21.84
CA VAL A 82 -1.06 -13.14 22.89
C VAL A 82 -1.62 -11.73 22.71
N LYS A 83 -2.46 -11.31 23.65
CA LYS A 83 -2.80 -9.89 23.88
C LYS A 83 -1.49 -9.13 24.09
N LYS A 84 -1.17 -8.22 23.19
CA LYS A 84 -0.41 -7.02 23.51
C LYS A 84 -1.12 -5.85 22.87
N ASP A 85 -1.85 -5.12 23.71
CA ASP A 85 -2.36 -3.79 23.43
C ASP A 85 -1.19 -2.91 22.93
N HIS A 86 -1.33 -2.30 21.76
CA HIS A 86 -0.94 -0.91 21.51
C HIS A 86 -1.37 -0.44 20.10
N LYS A 87 -2.54 0.21 20.09
CA LYS A 87 -2.75 1.58 19.57
C LYS A 87 -2.45 1.84 18.09
N TYR A 88 -3.20 1.24 17.17
CA TYR A 88 -3.74 1.95 15.99
C TYR A 88 -5.15 1.43 15.71
N ARG A 89 -6.11 2.06 16.37
CA ARG A 89 -7.54 1.95 16.07
C ARG A 89 -7.68 2.44 14.63
N PHE A 90 -8.03 1.56 13.70
CA PHE A 90 -8.63 1.99 12.44
C PHE A 90 -9.70 3.01 12.83
N LEU A 91 -9.58 4.23 12.29
CA LEU A 91 -10.58 5.27 12.47
C LEU A 91 -11.86 4.76 11.80
N SER A 92 -12.63 3.97 12.54
CA SER A 92 -14.01 3.68 12.24
C SER A 92 -14.70 5.03 12.19
N CYS A 93 -15.07 5.48 10.99
CA CYS A 93 -15.92 6.65 10.81
C CYS A 93 -17.15 6.47 11.71
N PRO A 94 -17.34 7.27 12.78
CA PRO A 94 -18.61 7.27 13.48
C PRO A 94 -19.66 7.78 12.49
N LYS A 95 -20.76 7.02 12.34
CA LYS A 95 -21.94 7.43 11.59
C LYS A 95 -22.23 8.91 11.89
N MET A 96 -22.13 9.75 10.87
CA MET A 96 -22.69 11.10 10.92
C MET A 96 -24.21 10.94 10.86
N ALA A 97 -24.85 10.95 12.02
CA ALA A 97 -26.28 11.16 12.14
C ALA A 97 -26.55 12.67 12.14
N LYS A 98 -27.37 13.11 11.20
CA LYS A 98 -28.41 14.13 11.42
C LYS A 98 -29.69 13.53 10.87
#